data_AF-A0A916LCQ2-F1
#
_entry.id   AF-A0A916LCQ2-F1
#
_cell.length_a   1.000
_cell.length_b   1.000
_cell.length_c   1.000
_cell.angle_alpha   90.00
_cell.angle_beta   90.00
_cell.angle_gamma   90.00
#
_symmetry.space_group_name_H-M   'P 1'
#
loop_
_entity.id
_entity.type
_entity.pdbx_description
1 polymer ?
#
loop_
_entity_poly.entity_id
_entity_poly.type
_entity_poly.pdbx_seq_one_letter_code
_entity_poly.pdbx_strand_id
1 'polypeptide(L)'
;MPAMSPSASTGTTTSPWPSPTLEAFDAGADFLDGTLMGFGRGAGNCQIECLVAALQRRGHLAAVDLDRIFDAARSDMLGRSPQSYGIDPWEISFGFHGLDSLQVEHLRAAAQQAGLSVSHVIRQTAKSHAGQWLSPQDIDRVVVGMRA
;
A
#
# COMPACT_ATOMS: atom_id res chain seq x y z
N MET A 1 -48.36 -5.02 -29.86
CA MET A 1 -46.97 -5.06 -29.36
C MET A 1 -47.02 -4.70 -27.88
N PRO A 2 -46.73 -5.64 -26.96
CA PRO A 2 -46.78 -5.38 -25.53
C PRO A 2 -45.54 -4.59 -25.08
N ALA A 3 -45.73 -3.75 -24.07
CA ALA A 3 -44.67 -3.01 -23.40
C ALA A 3 -43.72 -3.96 -22.67
N MET A 4 -42.41 -3.75 -22.82
CA MET A 4 -41.39 -4.40 -22.00
C MET A 4 -40.84 -3.40 -20.98
N SER A 5 -41.05 -3.73 -19.72
CA SER A 5 -40.16 -3.45 -18.58
C SER A 5 -40.33 -4.62 -17.60
N PRO A 6 -39.42 -4.89 -16.63
CA PRO A 6 -38.12 -4.29 -16.32
C PRO A 6 -36.99 -5.33 -16.02
N SER A 7 -35.72 -4.91 -15.92
CA SER A 7 -34.74 -5.54 -14.98
C SER A 7 -33.59 -4.55 -14.69
N ALA A 8 -33.62 -3.87 -13.54
CA ALA A 8 -32.89 -4.24 -12.31
C ALA A 8 -31.36 -3.99 -12.39
N SER A 9 -30.97 -2.83 -11.85
CA SER A 9 -29.75 -2.52 -11.09
C SER A 9 -28.51 -3.40 -11.25
N THR A 10 -27.46 -2.84 -11.86
CA THR A 10 -26.09 -3.07 -11.40
C THR A 10 -25.62 -1.75 -10.79
N GLY A 11 -25.67 -1.66 -9.47
CA GLY A 11 -25.06 -0.55 -8.75
C GLY A 11 -23.59 -0.48 -9.12
N THR A 12 -23.20 0.56 -9.85
CA THR A 12 -21.80 0.90 -10.07
C THR A 12 -21.25 1.32 -8.71
N THR A 13 -20.63 0.37 -8.00
CA THR A 13 -19.67 0.68 -6.95
C THR A 13 -18.47 1.30 -7.64
N THR A 14 -18.60 2.57 -8.04
CA THR A 14 -17.47 3.37 -8.48
C THR A 14 -16.49 3.38 -7.33
N SER A 15 -15.35 2.71 -7.51
CA SER A 15 -14.24 2.78 -6.57
C SER A 15 -13.98 4.27 -6.28
N PRO A 16 -13.83 4.70 -5.01
CA PRO A 16 -13.69 6.11 -4.65
C PRO A 16 -12.36 6.75 -5.14
N TRP A 17 -11.59 6.02 -5.94
CA TRP A 17 -10.30 6.39 -6.48
C TRP A 17 -10.37 6.26 -7.99
N PRO A 18 -10.46 7.36 -8.76
CA PRO A 18 -10.35 7.30 -10.22
C PRO A 18 -8.89 7.00 -10.58
N SER A 19 -8.57 5.71 -10.69
CA SER A 19 -7.31 5.20 -11.22
C SER A 19 -7.64 4.48 -12.52
N PRO A 20 -7.15 4.95 -13.68
CA PRO A 20 -7.42 4.31 -14.98
C PRO A 20 -7.05 2.82 -14.98
N THR A 21 -6.03 2.44 -14.20
CA THR A 21 -5.59 1.06 -14.05
C THR A 21 -6.59 0.21 -13.26
N LEU A 22 -7.23 0.76 -12.23
CA LEU A 22 -8.28 0.06 -11.48
C LEU A 22 -9.58 -0.04 -12.30
N GLU A 23 -9.89 0.99 -13.09
CA GLU A 23 -11.02 0.92 -14.02
C GLU A 23 -10.81 -0.13 -15.11
N ALA A 24 -9.59 -0.24 -15.65
CA ALA A 24 -9.22 -1.30 -16.59
C ALA A 24 -9.35 -2.69 -15.95
N PHE A 25 -8.93 -2.84 -14.69
CA PHE A 25 -9.16 -4.07 -13.93
C PHE A 25 -10.65 -4.40 -13.79
N ASP A 26 -11.46 -3.42 -13.40
CA ASP A 26 -12.92 -3.58 -13.23
C ASP A 26 -13.62 -3.89 -14.58
N ALA A 27 -13.02 -3.47 -15.70
CA ALA A 27 -13.46 -3.81 -17.06
C ALA A 27 -12.99 -5.19 -17.56
N GLY A 28 -12.21 -5.94 -16.76
CA GLY A 28 -11.77 -7.29 -17.07
C GLY A 28 -10.41 -7.40 -17.77
N ALA A 29 -9.53 -6.41 -17.63
CA ALA A 29 -8.17 -6.50 -18.14
C ALA A 29 -7.36 -7.60 -17.42
N ASP A 30 -6.76 -8.51 -18.18
CA ASP A 30 -5.89 -9.58 -17.65
C ASP A 30 -4.48 -9.09 -17.26
N PHE A 31 -4.05 -7.97 -17.86
CA PHE A 31 -2.71 -7.41 -17.66
C PHE A 31 -2.81 -5.94 -17.26
N LEU A 32 -2.11 -5.59 -16.19
CA LEU A 32 -1.96 -4.22 -15.70
C LEU A 32 -0.46 -3.93 -15.60
N ASP A 33 -0.06 -2.73 -16.04
CA ASP A 33 1.33 -2.27 -16.00
C ASP A 33 1.51 -1.12 -15.00
N GLY A 34 2.70 -1.02 -14.46
CA GLY A 34 3.09 -0.02 -13.47
C GLY A 34 4.58 -0.06 -13.18
N THR A 35 5.06 0.87 -12.38
CA THR A 35 6.45 0.92 -11.93
C THR A 35 6.54 1.21 -10.44
N LEU A 36 7.67 0.80 -9.83
CA LEU A 36 7.99 1.18 -8.45
C LEU A 36 8.10 2.71 -8.36
N MET A 37 7.54 3.28 -7.29
CA MET A 37 7.49 4.73 -7.07
C MET A 37 6.81 5.51 -8.21
N GLY A 38 6.04 4.85 -9.09
CA GLY A 38 5.49 5.49 -10.29
C GLY A 38 6.57 6.03 -11.24
N PHE A 39 7.79 5.49 -11.18
CA PHE A 39 8.92 5.91 -12.02
C PHE A 39 8.57 5.90 -13.52
N GLY A 40 8.77 7.03 -14.19
CA GLY A 40 8.42 7.20 -15.59
C GLY A 40 8.61 8.64 -16.07
N ARG A 41 8.35 8.89 -17.36
CA ARG A 41 8.40 10.25 -17.94
C ARG A 41 7.12 11.02 -17.62
N GLY A 42 7.21 12.35 -17.53
CA GLY A 42 6.04 13.20 -17.30
C GLY A 42 5.52 13.06 -15.86
N ALA A 43 4.23 12.75 -15.72
CA ALA A 43 3.57 12.58 -14.41
C ALA A 43 3.89 11.24 -13.71
N GLY A 44 4.60 10.33 -14.40
CA GLY A 44 4.90 8.99 -13.90
C GLY A 44 3.93 7.91 -14.39
N ASN A 45 4.24 6.66 -14.10
CA ASN A 45 3.39 5.50 -14.37
C ASN A 45 2.54 5.17 -13.13
N CYS A 46 1.62 4.20 -13.26
CA CYS A 46 0.89 3.66 -12.12
C CYS A 46 1.87 3.11 -11.08
N GLN A 47 1.75 3.57 -9.83
CA GLN A 47 2.59 3.09 -8.74
C GLN A 47 2.14 1.68 -8.32
N ILE A 48 3.05 0.70 -8.46
CA ILE A 48 2.76 -0.72 -8.18
C ILE A 48 2.32 -0.92 -6.73
N GLU A 49 2.95 -0.22 -5.79
CA GLU A 49 2.70 -0.27 -4.35
C GLU A 49 1.22 0.03 -4.05
N CYS A 50 0.70 1.12 -4.60
CA CYS A 50 -0.70 1.51 -4.48
C CYS A 50 -1.63 0.52 -5.18
N LEU A 51 -1.27 0.08 -6.39
CA LEU A 51 -2.09 -0.83 -7.19
C LEU A 51 -2.27 -2.19 -6.51
N VAL A 52 -1.16 -2.80 -6.09
CA VAL A 52 -1.17 -4.11 -5.42
C VAL A 52 -1.88 -4.00 -4.07
N ALA A 53 -1.62 -2.94 -3.29
CA ALA A 53 -2.35 -2.70 -2.03
C ALA A 53 -3.87 -2.60 -2.26
N ALA A 54 -4.31 -1.84 -3.28
CA ALA A 54 -5.72 -1.70 -3.61
C ALA A 54 -6.36 -3.04 -4.04
N LEU A 55 -5.68 -3.80 -4.89
CA LEU A 55 -6.16 -5.11 -5.35
C LEU A 55 -6.17 -6.14 -4.22
N GLN A 56 -5.21 -6.12 -3.30
CA GLN A 56 -5.21 -6.95 -2.09
C GLN A 56 -6.39 -6.64 -1.17
N ARG A 57 -6.75 -5.36 -0.99
CA ARG A 57 -7.98 -5.00 -0.24
C ARG A 57 -9.26 -5.49 -0.92
N ARG A 58 -9.24 -5.71 -2.23
CA ARG A 58 -10.33 -6.30 -3.01
C ARG A 58 -10.30 -7.84 -3.06
N GLY A 59 -9.36 -8.48 -2.36
CA GLY A 59 -9.25 -9.94 -2.31
C GLY A 59 -8.47 -10.56 -3.48
N HIS A 60 -7.74 -9.76 -4.26
CA HIS A 60 -6.90 -10.22 -5.36
C HIS A 60 -5.40 -10.14 -5.01
N LEU A 61 -4.54 -10.82 -5.76
CA LEU A 61 -3.07 -10.75 -5.58
C LEU A 61 -2.57 -11.09 -4.16
N ALA A 62 -3.29 -11.93 -3.40
CA ALA A 62 -2.91 -12.32 -2.04
C ALA A 62 -1.56 -13.06 -1.97
N ALA A 63 -1.11 -13.67 -3.07
CA ALA A 63 0.19 -14.34 -3.17
C ALA A 63 1.38 -13.37 -3.38
N VAL A 64 1.11 -12.11 -3.68
CA VAL A 64 2.15 -11.09 -3.91
C VAL A 64 2.64 -10.57 -2.56
N ASP A 65 3.97 -10.63 -2.33
CA ASP A 65 4.58 -10.12 -1.11
C ASP A 65 4.70 -8.60 -1.16
N LEU A 66 3.66 -7.91 -0.67
CA LEU A 66 3.56 -6.46 -0.72
C LEU A 66 4.63 -5.76 0.15
N ASP A 67 5.02 -6.35 1.27
CA ASP A 67 6.11 -5.82 2.11
C ASP A 67 7.43 -5.79 1.35
N ARG A 68 7.76 -6.86 0.62
CA ARG A 68 8.96 -6.85 -0.22
C ARG A 68 8.91 -5.79 -1.32
N ILE A 69 7.74 -5.53 -1.87
CA ILE A 69 7.56 -4.46 -2.86
C ILE A 69 7.85 -3.10 -2.22
N PHE A 70 7.32 -2.82 -1.02
CA PHE A 70 7.60 -1.58 -0.32
C PHE A 70 9.10 -1.44 0.04
N ASP A 71 9.73 -2.53 0.53
CA ASP A 71 11.16 -2.55 0.86
C ASP A 71 11.99 -2.25 -0.38
N ALA A 72 11.71 -2.91 -1.52
CA ALA A 72 12.41 -2.69 -2.79
C ALA A 72 12.18 -1.27 -3.35
N ALA A 73 10.94 -0.78 -3.32
CA ALA A 73 10.62 0.58 -3.76
C ALA A 73 11.42 1.62 -2.98
N ARG A 74 11.53 1.46 -1.66
CA ARG A 74 12.26 2.40 -0.82
C ARG A 74 13.78 2.23 -0.90
N SER A 75 14.30 1.00 -0.87
CA SER A 75 15.75 0.74 -0.87
C SER A 75 16.41 1.11 -2.19
N ASP A 76 15.76 0.81 -3.31
CA ASP A 76 16.40 0.86 -4.63
C ASP A 76 16.12 2.17 -5.39
N MET A 77 15.04 2.88 -5.02
CA MET A 77 14.64 4.11 -5.71
C MET A 77 15.01 5.39 -4.96
N LEU A 78 15.24 5.36 -3.63
CA LEU A 78 15.72 6.56 -2.93
C LEU A 78 17.13 6.92 -3.37
N GLY A 79 17.25 8.09 -4.02
CA GLY A 79 18.50 8.62 -4.55
C GLY A 79 18.62 8.53 -6.07
N ARG A 80 17.80 7.71 -6.75
CA ARG A 80 17.75 7.63 -8.22
C ARG A 80 16.63 8.48 -8.82
N SER A 81 15.62 8.78 -8.02
CA SER A 81 14.49 9.63 -8.38
C SER A 81 14.60 10.96 -7.61
N PRO A 82 14.31 12.13 -8.21
CA PRO A 82 13.94 13.29 -7.41
C PRO A 82 12.78 12.87 -6.51
N GLN A 83 12.70 13.42 -5.30
CA GLN A 83 11.76 13.06 -4.22
C GLN A 83 10.26 13.15 -4.58
N SER A 84 9.91 13.31 -5.85
CA SER A 84 8.62 13.74 -6.36
C SER A 84 7.88 12.73 -7.23
N TYR A 85 8.28 11.46 -7.30
CA TYR A 85 7.49 10.44 -7.99
C TYR A 85 6.89 9.47 -6.96
N GLY A 86 5.55 9.50 -6.85
CA GLY A 86 4.77 8.56 -6.04
C GLY A 86 4.57 8.96 -4.57
N ILE A 87 3.70 8.19 -3.90
CA ILE A 87 3.49 8.25 -2.44
C ILE A 87 4.59 7.41 -1.80
N ASP A 88 5.07 7.84 -0.62
CA ASP A 88 6.08 7.08 0.13
C ASP A 88 5.57 5.65 0.42
N PRO A 89 6.30 4.58 0.03
CA PRO A 89 5.92 3.19 0.30
C PRO A 89 5.55 2.92 1.76
N TRP A 90 6.21 3.59 2.71
CA TRP A 90 5.90 3.42 4.13
C TRP A 90 4.58 4.05 4.54
N GLU A 91 4.23 5.19 3.96
CA GLU A 91 2.93 5.82 4.16
C GLU A 91 1.80 4.93 3.63
N ILE A 92 2.02 4.32 2.44
CA ILE A 92 1.06 3.35 1.87
C ILE A 92 0.94 2.13 2.79
N SER A 93 2.06 1.59 3.27
CA SER A 93 2.08 0.43 4.17
C SER A 93 1.33 0.69 5.47
N PHE A 94 1.52 1.85 6.10
CA PHE A 94 0.78 2.27 7.29
C PHE A 94 -0.73 2.33 7.02
N GLY A 95 -1.16 3.02 5.96
CA GLY A 95 -2.57 3.10 5.60
C GLY A 95 -3.18 1.74 5.25
N PHE A 96 -2.42 0.86 4.60
CA PHE A 96 -2.83 -0.50 4.27
C PHE A 96 -3.05 -1.34 5.54
N HIS A 97 -2.18 -1.18 6.54
CA HIS A 97 -2.25 -1.86 7.83
C HIS A 97 -3.15 -1.16 8.88
N GLY A 98 -3.72 0.00 8.55
CA GLY A 98 -4.61 0.73 9.46
C GLY A 98 -3.88 1.47 10.59
N LEU A 99 -2.60 1.78 10.40
CA LEU A 99 -1.78 2.53 11.36
C LEU A 99 -1.78 4.03 11.04
N ASP A 100 -1.52 4.85 12.06
CA ASP A 100 -1.40 6.30 11.95
C ASP A 100 -0.05 6.72 11.34
N SER A 101 -0.11 7.47 10.24
CA SER A 101 1.07 7.97 9.52
C SER A 101 1.99 8.86 10.35
N LEU A 102 1.51 9.46 11.45
CA LEU A 102 2.32 10.31 12.33
C LEU A 102 3.54 9.60 12.93
N GLN A 103 3.54 8.26 12.96
CA GLN A 103 4.63 7.46 13.54
C GLN A 103 5.57 6.80 12.52
N VAL A 104 5.38 7.07 11.21
CA VAL A 104 6.18 6.44 10.15
C VAL A 104 7.67 6.63 10.35
N GLU A 105 8.11 7.87 10.63
CA GLU A 105 9.53 8.17 10.76
C GLU A 105 10.14 7.61 12.06
N HIS A 106 9.37 7.56 13.16
CA HIS A 106 9.82 6.92 14.42
C HIS A 106 9.99 5.41 14.21
N LEU A 107 9.00 4.75 13.60
CA LEU A 107 9.06 3.32 13.30
C LEU A 107 10.23 2.98 12.40
N ARG A 108 10.42 3.78 11.34
CA ARG A 108 11.55 3.63 10.43
C ARG A 108 12.87 3.73 11.16
N ALA A 109 13.07 4.76 11.98
CA ALA A 109 14.30 4.95 12.73
C ALA A 109 14.57 3.77 13.68
N ALA A 110 13.55 3.32 14.43
CA ALA A 110 13.66 2.20 15.34
C ALA A 110 13.99 0.88 14.62
N ALA A 111 13.31 0.59 13.51
CA ALA A 111 13.58 -0.59 12.68
C ALA A 111 15.00 -0.57 12.11
N GLN A 112 15.44 0.57 11.57
CA GLN A 112 16.80 0.73 11.02
C GLN A 112 17.88 0.57 12.09
N GLN A 113 17.70 1.18 13.27
CA GLN A 113 18.62 1.00 14.41
C GLN A 113 18.69 -0.44 14.90
N ALA A 114 17.59 -1.18 14.77
CA ALA A 114 17.52 -2.61 15.10
C ALA A 114 18.02 -3.54 13.99
N GLY A 115 18.32 -3.03 12.78
CA GLY A 115 18.69 -3.84 11.62
C GLY A 115 17.53 -4.70 11.08
N LEU A 116 16.28 -4.29 11.31
CA LEU A 116 15.08 -5.00 10.89
C LEU A 116 14.49 -4.38 9.61
N SER A 117 13.78 -5.18 8.81
CA SER A 117 12.96 -4.67 7.70
C SER A 117 11.87 -3.75 8.24
N VAL A 118 11.76 -2.54 7.65
CA VAL A 118 10.76 -1.54 8.05
C VAL A 118 9.37 -2.12 7.80
N SER A 119 9.11 -2.70 6.62
CA SER A 119 7.82 -3.34 6.31
C SER A 119 7.42 -4.38 7.35
N HIS A 120 8.36 -5.24 7.72
CA HIS A 120 8.08 -6.31 8.68
C HIS A 120 7.73 -5.73 10.05
N VAL A 121 8.43 -4.69 10.51
CA VAL A 121 8.11 -4.01 11.77
C VAL A 121 6.72 -3.34 11.69
N ILE A 122 6.34 -2.72 10.58
CA ILE A 122 5.00 -2.14 10.37
C ILE A 122 3.94 -3.23 10.51
N ARG A 123 4.08 -4.32 9.75
CA ARG A 123 3.14 -5.45 9.77
C ARG A 123 3.02 -6.06 11.18
N GLN A 124 4.13 -6.24 11.87
CA GLN A 124 4.13 -6.81 13.22
C GLN A 124 3.51 -5.85 14.24
N THR A 125 3.77 -4.55 14.09
CA THR A 125 3.14 -3.50 14.91
C THR A 125 1.63 -3.51 14.72
N ALA A 126 1.14 -3.59 13.48
CA ALA A 126 -0.28 -3.68 13.18
C ALA A 126 -0.97 -4.91 13.77
N LYS A 127 -0.26 -6.05 13.84
CA LYS A 127 -0.78 -7.26 14.51
C LYS A 127 -0.84 -7.14 16.03
N SER A 128 0.08 -6.38 16.61
CA SER A 128 0.25 -6.27 18.07
C SER A 128 -0.52 -5.08 18.66
N HIS A 129 -0.90 -4.12 17.82
CA HIS A 129 -1.60 -2.91 18.20
C HIS A 129 -3.12 -3.10 18.10
N ALA A 130 -3.83 -2.77 19.18
CA ALA A 130 -5.30 -2.83 19.26
C ALA A 130 -5.92 -1.45 19.53
N GLY A 131 -5.12 -0.39 19.55
CA GLY A 131 -5.53 0.97 19.90
C GLY A 131 -6.00 1.77 18.69
N GLN A 132 -6.58 2.95 18.95
CA GLN A 132 -6.90 3.90 17.88
C GLN A 132 -5.68 4.72 17.44
N TRP A 133 -4.73 4.94 18.35
CA TRP A 133 -3.52 5.74 18.12
C TRP A 133 -2.28 4.91 18.42
N LEU A 134 -1.31 4.95 17.51
CA LEU A 134 -0.03 4.27 17.69
C LEU A 134 0.93 5.20 18.44
N SER A 135 1.51 4.72 19.55
CA SER A 135 2.51 5.49 20.30
C SER A 135 3.95 5.03 19.96
N PRO A 136 4.96 5.90 20.09
CA PRO A 136 6.38 5.51 19.97
C PRO A 136 6.76 4.33 20.86
N GLN A 137 6.19 4.25 22.06
CA GLN A 137 6.49 3.19 23.03
C GLN A 137 5.95 1.82 22.60
N ASP A 138 4.83 1.79 21.89
CA ASP A 138 4.28 0.54 21.35
C ASP A 138 5.20 -0.01 20.25
N ILE A 139 5.71 0.88 19.41
CA ILE A 139 6.69 0.55 18.37
C ILE A 139 7.97 0.00 19.00
N ASP A 140 8.53 0.69 19.99
CA ASP A 140 9.78 0.28 20.65
C ASP A 140 9.62 -1.10 21.30
N ARG A 141 8.47 -1.39 21.93
CA ARG A 141 8.18 -2.73 22.50
C ARG A 141 8.16 -3.82 21.43
N VAL A 142 7.53 -3.55 20.28
CA VAL A 142 7.48 -4.52 19.17
C VAL A 142 8.89 -4.77 18.63
N VAL A 143 9.66 -3.70 18.40
CA VAL A 143 11.04 -3.80 17.90
C VAL A 143 11.93 -4.58 18.87
N VAL A 144 11.83 -4.34 20.18
CA VAL A 144 12.55 -5.12 21.20
C VAL A 144 12.12 -6.58 21.18
N GLY A 145 10.81 -6.84 21.11
CA GLY A 145 10.26 -8.20 21.06
C GLY A 145 10.69 -8.99 19.81
N MET A 146 10.93 -8.32 18.68
CA MET A 146 11.42 -8.95 17.45
C MET A 146 12.92 -9.29 17.48
N ARG A 147 13.68 -8.75 18.43
CA ARG A 147 15.13 -9.03 18.58
C ARG A 147 15.44 -10.17 19.54
N ALA A 148 14.49 -10.55 20.40
CA ALA A 148 14.62 -11.63 21.38
C ALA A 148 14.41 -13.00 20.74
#